data_AF-A0A0D3DGB0-F1
#
_entry.id   AF-A0A0D3DGB0-F1
#
_cell.length_a   1.000
_cell.length_b   1.000
_cell.length_c   1.000
_cell.angle_alpha   90.00
_cell.angle_beta   90.00
_cell.angle_gamma   90.00
#
_symmetry.space_group_name_H-M   'P 1'
#
loop_
_entity.id
_entity.type
_entity.pdbx_description
1 polymer ?
#
loop_
_entity_poly.entity_id
_entity_poly.type
_entity_poly.pdbx_seq_one_letter_code
_entity_poly.pdbx_strand_id
1 'polypeptide(L)'
;MKSFRDLVYLEVQVSAKDVVMALIHKEREGEQIERELLKNIVDIFVQSGMGTMERYENDFEMFLLEDTASYYSRKASSWIQEDSCPEYMIKAEESLKKEKERVTHYLQNKTYRSKFLKEYSSIKNILIILVSKSKYQINIIFSKK
;
A
#
# COMPACT_ATOMS: atom_id res chain seq x y z
N MET A 1 -6.11 3.06 34.70
CA MET A 1 -5.68 4.43 34.36
C MET A 1 -4.72 4.36 33.19
N LYS A 2 -4.92 5.16 32.14
CA LYS A 2 -3.92 5.32 31.07
C LYS A 2 -2.74 6.10 31.66
N SER A 3 -1.51 5.62 31.45
CA SER A 3 -0.30 6.31 31.91
C SER A 3 -0.02 7.55 31.06
N PHE A 4 0.82 8.47 31.55
CA PHE A 4 1.32 9.60 30.73
C PHE A 4 1.93 9.11 29.42
N ARG A 5 2.64 7.98 29.45
CA ARG A 5 3.20 7.33 28.27
C ARG A 5 2.12 6.90 27.27
N ASP A 6 0.98 6.37 27.74
CA ASP A 6 -0.14 6.00 26.87
C ASP A 6 -0.75 7.21 26.18
N LEU A 7 -0.92 8.32 26.91
CA LEU A 7 -1.53 9.54 26.37
C LEU A 7 -0.61 10.21 25.34
N VAL A 8 0.67 10.37 25.65
CA VAL A 8 1.66 10.93 24.70
C VAL A 8 1.83 10.03 23.49
N TYR A 9 1.86 8.71 23.68
CA TYR A 9 1.94 7.76 22.57
C TYR A 9 0.75 7.90 21.63
N LEU A 10 -0.49 7.90 22.15
CA LEU A 10 -1.69 8.00 21.30
C LEU A 10 -1.73 9.28 20.47
N GLU A 11 -1.39 10.43 21.06
CA GLU A 11 -1.41 11.72 20.36
C GLU A 11 -0.33 11.78 19.26
N VAL A 12 0.90 11.39 19.60
CA VAL A 12 2.02 11.38 18.65
C VAL A 12 1.81 10.32 17.56
N GLN A 13 1.19 9.18 17.90
CA GLN A 13 0.91 8.09 16.98
C GLN A 13 -0.05 8.51 15.86
N VAL A 14 -1.11 9.24 16.19
CA VAL A 14 -2.08 9.76 15.20
C VAL A 14 -1.38 10.72 14.24
N SER A 15 -0.67 11.72 14.77
CA SER A 15 0.02 12.71 13.93
C SER A 15 1.11 12.08 13.05
N ALA A 16 1.92 11.19 13.60
CA ALA A 16 2.98 10.54 12.84
C ALA A 16 2.42 9.57 11.78
N LYS A 17 1.27 8.94 12.01
CA LYS A 17 0.60 8.06 11.04
C LYS A 17 0.17 8.87 9.81
N ASP A 18 -0.48 10.01 10.04
CA ASP A 18 -0.93 10.88 8.94
C ASP A 18 0.24 11.39 8.11
N VAL A 19 1.35 11.76 8.76
CA VAL A 19 2.59 12.18 8.07
C VAL A 19 3.18 11.05 7.24
N VAL A 20 3.30 9.84 7.80
CA VAL A 20 3.82 8.66 7.09
C VAL A 20 2.96 8.37 5.84
N MET A 21 1.64 8.39 5.99
CA MET A 21 0.71 8.14 4.89
C MET A 21 0.81 9.22 3.80
N ALA A 22 0.90 10.48 4.19
CA ALA A 22 1.09 11.58 3.25
C ALA A 22 2.39 11.43 2.45
N LEU A 23 3.49 11.03 3.10
CA LEU A 23 4.77 10.79 2.42
C LEU A 23 4.69 9.60 1.44
N ILE A 24 4.03 8.50 1.83
CA ILE A 24 3.81 7.36 0.95
C ILE A 24 2.96 7.75 -0.27
N HIS A 25 1.90 8.54 -0.08
CA HIS A 25 1.07 9.03 -1.18
C HIS A 25 1.82 9.95 -2.14
N LYS A 26 2.63 10.88 -1.61
CA LYS A 26 3.52 11.72 -2.43
C LYS A 26 4.45 10.87 -3.29
N GLU A 27 5.09 9.87 -2.70
CA GLU A 27 5.97 8.97 -3.45
C GLU A 27 5.20 8.12 -4.48
N ARG A 28 3.97 7.73 -4.19
CA ARG A 28 3.08 7.02 -5.13
C ARG A 28 2.72 7.86 -6.36
N GLU A 29 2.53 9.15 -6.17
CA GLU A 29 2.29 10.12 -7.26
C GLU A 29 3.59 10.54 -7.97
N GLY A 30 4.74 10.00 -7.56
CA GLY A 30 6.03 10.20 -8.22
C GLY A 30 6.89 11.32 -7.64
N GLU A 31 6.47 11.93 -6.52
CA GLU A 31 7.30 12.89 -5.81
C GLU A 31 8.50 12.21 -5.13
N GLN A 32 9.62 12.92 -5.04
CA GLN A 32 10.77 12.47 -4.25
C GLN A 32 10.51 12.73 -2.76
N ILE A 33 10.79 11.75 -1.92
CA ILE A 33 10.68 11.85 -0.47
C ILE A 33 11.99 11.48 0.22
N GLU A 34 12.17 11.98 1.44
CA GLU A 34 13.27 11.56 2.30
C GLU A 34 12.95 10.21 2.94
N ARG A 35 13.27 9.12 2.22
CA ARG A 35 12.97 7.74 2.65
C ARG A 35 13.61 7.38 3.99
N GLU A 36 14.75 7.97 4.33
CA GLU A 36 15.43 7.76 5.61
C GLU A 36 14.64 8.37 6.78
N LEU A 37 14.10 9.58 6.61
CA LEU A 37 13.19 10.19 7.57
C LEU A 37 11.94 9.32 7.78
N LEU A 38 11.35 8.85 6.68
CA LEU A 38 10.18 7.96 6.74
C LEU A 38 10.48 6.67 7.50
N LYS A 39 11.64 6.05 7.23
CA LYS A 39 12.11 4.86 7.95
C LYS A 39 12.29 5.14 9.43
N ASN A 40 12.92 6.25 9.81
CA ASN A 40 13.13 6.60 11.21
C ASN A 40 11.81 6.78 11.97
N ILE A 41 10.80 7.38 11.34
CA ILE A 41 9.46 7.52 11.93
C ILE A 41 8.81 6.13 12.12
N VAL A 42 8.88 5.25 11.11
CA VAL A 42 8.38 3.88 11.19
C VAL A 42 9.11 3.08 12.29
N ASP A 43 10.43 3.22 12.40
CA ASP A 43 11.23 2.57 13.43
C ASP A 43 10.82 3.05 14.84
N ILE A 44 10.50 4.34 15.01
CA ILE A 44 9.95 4.87 16.26
C ILE A 44 8.61 4.21 16.60
N PHE A 45 7.71 3.96 15.63
CA PHE A 45 6.46 3.24 15.89
C PHE A 45 6.70 1.81 16.39
N VAL A 46 7.63 1.10 15.76
CA VAL A 46 7.99 -0.28 16.16
C VAL A 46 8.61 -0.29 17.56
N GLN A 47 9.48 0.67 17.88
CA GLN A 47 10.16 0.77 19.18
C GLN A 47 9.25 1.32 20.30
N SER A 48 8.35 2.24 19.97
CA SER A 48 7.50 2.96 20.92
C SER A 48 6.24 2.18 21.31
N GLY A 49 5.90 1.10 20.60
CA GLY A 49 4.76 0.21 20.84
C GLY A 49 4.81 -0.57 22.17
N MET A 50 5.37 0.00 23.24
CA MET A 50 5.43 -0.55 24.60
C MET A 50 5.90 -2.01 24.68
N GLY A 51 6.76 -2.43 23.74
CA GLY A 51 7.26 -3.80 23.67
C GLY A 51 6.28 -4.83 23.11
N THR A 52 5.09 -4.45 22.66
CA THR A 52 4.13 -5.38 22.02
C THR A 52 3.90 -5.01 20.55
N MET A 53 4.27 -5.95 19.68
CA MET A 53 4.09 -5.88 18.23
C MET A 53 2.62 -5.70 17.81
N GLU A 54 1.68 -6.09 18.68
CA GLU A 54 0.23 -6.07 18.45
C GLU A 54 -0.35 -4.69 18.11
N ARG A 55 0.10 -3.60 18.76
CA ARG A 55 -0.38 -2.24 18.44
C ARG A 55 0.11 -1.77 17.07
N TYR A 56 1.35 -2.07 16.71
CA TYR A 56 1.90 -1.75 15.40
C TYR A 56 1.14 -2.49 14.29
N GLU A 57 0.88 -3.78 14.49
CA GLU A 57 0.13 -4.60 13.53
C GLU A 57 -1.33 -4.14 13.35
N ASN A 58 -2.03 -3.83 14.44
CA ASN A 58 -3.44 -3.46 14.39
C ASN A 58 -3.66 -2.00 13.96
N ASP A 59 -2.82 -1.06 14.39
CA ASP A 59 -3.11 0.37 14.19
C ASP A 59 -2.46 0.95 12.92
N PHE A 60 -1.31 0.39 12.52
CA PHE A 60 -0.52 0.90 11.40
C PHE A 60 -0.50 -0.06 10.21
N GLU A 61 -0.14 -1.34 10.39
CA GLU A 61 -0.07 -2.28 9.26
C GLU A 61 -1.44 -2.47 8.59
N MET A 62 -2.48 -2.74 9.37
CA MET A 62 -3.84 -2.94 8.84
C MET A 62 -4.32 -1.72 8.07
N PHE A 63 -4.15 -0.52 8.64
CA PHE A 63 -4.54 0.72 7.99
C PHE A 63 -3.75 0.97 6.68
N LEU A 64 -2.44 0.73 6.70
CA LEU A 64 -1.60 0.91 5.51
C LEU A 64 -2.03 -0.05 4.39
N LEU A 65 -2.40 -1.29 4.71
CA LEU A 65 -2.90 -2.25 3.72
C LEU A 65 -4.25 -1.82 3.14
N GLU A 66 -5.19 -1.39 3.98
CA GLU A 66 -6.50 -0.87 3.56
C GLU A 66 -6.39 0.38 2.66
N ASP A 67 -5.54 1.33 3.03
CA ASP A 67 -5.25 2.51 2.23
C ASP A 67 -4.60 2.13 0.89
N THR A 68 -3.64 1.21 0.90
CA THR A 68 -2.97 0.71 -0.32
C THR A 68 -3.97 0.06 -1.27
N ALA A 69 -4.85 -0.79 -0.77
CA ALA A 69 -5.91 -1.41 -1.56
C ALA A 69 -6.87 -0.37 -2.15
N SER A 70 -7.28 0.61 -1.33
CA SER A 70 -8.16 1.70 -1.75
C SER A 70 -7.51 2.62 -2.80
N TYR A 71 -6.22 2.89 -2.66
CA TYR A 71 -5.43 3.67 -3.62
C TYR A 71 -5.38 2.97 -4.99
N TYR A 72 -4.98 1.69 -5.04
CA TYR A 72 -4.88 0.98 -6.31
C TYR A 72 -6.23 0.62 -6.93
N SER A 73 -7.29 0.45 -6.13
CA SER A 73 -8.65 0.32 -6.66
C SER A 73 -9.07 1.56 -7.46
N ARG A 74 -8.78 2.76 -6.94
CA ARG A 74 -9.03 4.03 -7.64
C ARG A 74 -8.15 4.20 -8.87
N LYS A 75 -6.83 3.97 -8.74
CA LYS A 75 -5.89 4.06 -9.87
C LYS A 75 -6.25 3.08 -10.98
N ALA A 76 -6.55 1.82 -10.65
CA ALA A 76 -6.96 0.83 -11.63
C ALA A 76 -8.23 1.25 -12.37
N SER A 77 -9.21 1.81 -11.65
CA SER A 77 -10.46 2.29 -12.25
C SER A 77 -10.23 3.45 -13.24
N SER A 78 -9.36 4.40 -12.90
CA SER A 78 -8.95 5.50 -13.80
C SER A 78 -8.18 4.96 -15.01
N TRP A 79 -7.16 4.12 -14.80
CA TRP A 79 -6.36 3.55 -15.90
C TRP A 79 -7.19 2.70 -16.87
N ILE A 80 -8.19 1.94 -16.39
CA ILE A 80 -9.09 1.17 -17.27
C ILE A 80 -9.90 2.09 -18.21
N GLN A 81 -10.24 3.30 -17.75
CA GLN A 81 -11.02 4.26 -18.53
C GLN A 81 -10.15 5.08 -19.48
N GLU A 82 -8.92 5.40 -19.06
CA GLU A 82 -8.05 6.37 -19.71
C GLU A 82 -6.98 5.72 -20.60
N ASP A 83 -6.52 4.51 -20.27
CA ASP A 83 -5.37 3.87 -20.91
C ASP A 83 -5.74 2.68 -21.79
N SER A 84 -4.87 2.36 -22.75
CA SER A 84 -4.94 1.11 -23.49
C SER A 84 -4.54 -0.09 -22.61
N CYS A 85 -4.96 -1.29 -23.01
CA CYS A 85 -4.63 -2.52 -22.27
C CYS A 85 -3.11 -2.71 -22.05
N PRO A 86 -2.22 -2.51 -23.05
CA PRO A 86 -0.78 -2.59 -22.82
C PRO A 86 -0.25 -1.57 -21.81
N GLU A 87 -0.71 -0.31 -21.88
CA GLU A 87 -0.29 0.76 -20.96
C GLU A 87 -0.74 0.46 -19.52
N TYR A 88 -1.96 -0.02 -19.34
CA TYR A 88 -2.47 -0.49 -18.05
C TYR A 88 -1.58 -1.58 -17.45
N MET A 89 -1.20 -2.58 -18.27
CA MET A 89 -0.37 -3.69 -17.80
C MET A 89 1.02 -3.23 -17.35
N ILE A 90 1.64 -2.31 -18.08
CA ILE A 90 2.94 -1.73 -17.73
C ILE A 90 2.81 -0.94 -16.41
N LYS A 91 1.82 -0.04 -16.30
CA LYS A 91 1.58 0.77 -15.09
C LYS A 91 1.35 -0.11 -13.86
N ALA A 92 0.61 -1.20 -14.02
CA ALA A 92 0.36 -2.14 -12.94
C ALA A 92 1.62 -2.91 -12.49
N GLU A 93 2.42 -3.40 -13.44
CA GLU A 93 3.67 -4.10 -13.13
C GLU A 93 4.69 -3.17 -12.45
N GLU A 94 4.83 -1.94 -12.95
CA GLU A 94 5.69 -0.92 -12.33
C GLU A 94 5.23 -0.56 -10.92
N SER A 95 3.92 -0.40 -10.72
CA SER A 95 3.34 -0.11 -9.39
C SER A 95 3.63 -1.23 -8.41
N LEU A 96 3.50 -2.48 -8.87
CA LEU A 96 3.83 -3.66 -8.08
C LEU A 96 5.33 -3.71 -7.73
N LYS A 97 6.21 -3.31 -8.64
CA LYS A 97 7.65 -3.22 -8.38
C LYS A 97 7.94 -2.14 -7.33
N LYS A 98 7.37 -0.94 -7.51
CA LYS A 98 7.55 0.21 -6.60
C LYS A 98 7.08 -0.10 -5.18
N GLU A 99 5.92 -0.74 -5.01
CA GLU A 99 5.44 -1.12 -3.68
C GLU A 99 6.35 -2.17 -3.01
N LYS A 100 6.84 -3.15 -3.78
CA LYS A 100 7.83 -4.11 -3.25
C LYS A 100 9.10 -3.40 -2.77
N GLU A 101 9.56 -2.40 -3.52
CA GLU A 101 10.69 -1.56 -3.12
C GLU A 101 10.40 -0.78 -1.83
N ARG A 102 9.22 -0.15 -1.70
CA ARG A 102 8.82 0.55 -0.47
C ARG A 102 8.84 -0.35 0.76
N VAL A 103 8.32 -1.57 0.63
CA VAL A 103 8.35 -2.56 1.72
C VAL A 103 9.77 -2.90 2.14
N THR A 104 10.68 -3.02 1.18
CA THR A 104 12.10 -3.33 1.48
C THR A 104 12.86 -2.16 2.10
N HIS A 105 12.53 -0.91 1.76
CA HIS A 105 13.33 0.24 2.16
C HIS A 105 12.98 0.78 3.55
N TYR A 106 11.68 0.89 3.87
CA TYR A 106 11.27 1.57 5.11
C TYR A 106 10.12 0.87 5.86
N LEU A 107 9.56 -0.23 5.35
CA LEU A 107 8.55 -1.06 6.06
C LEU A 107 9.12 -2.44 6.40
N GLN A 108 10.37 -2.49 6.86
CA GLN A 108 11.17 -3.72 7.05
C GLN A 108 10.66 -4.67 8.14
N ASN A 109 9.50 -4.41 8.73
CA ASN A 109 8.94 -5.29 9.73
C ASN A 109 8.51 -6.64 9.11
N LYS A 110 8.93 -7.74 9.74
CA LYS A 110 8.69 -9.11 9.26
C LYS A 110 7.20 -9.42 9.12
N THR A 111 6.34 -8.88 9.98
CA THR A 111 4.91 -9.15 9.91
C THR A 111 4.27 -8.48 8.70
N TYR A 112 4.46 -7.17 8.52
CA TYR A 112 4.01 -6.44 7.35
C TYR A 112 4.52 -7.09 6.08
N ARG A 113 5.82 -7.40 6.00
CA ARG A 113 6.40 -8.08 4.83
C ARG A 113 5.71 -9.41 4.54
N SER A 114 5.40 -10.22 5.56
CA SER A 114 4.70 -11.50 5.39
C SER A 114 3.24 -11.32 4.96
N LYS A 115 2.50 -10.39 5.59
CA LYS A 115 1.10 -10.06 5.25
C LYS A 115 1.00 -9.45 3.85
N PHE A 116 1.84 -8.45 3.58
CA PHE A 116 1.98 -7.83 2.27
C PHE A 116 2.28 -8.85 1.19
N LEU A 117 3.22 -9.78 1.40
CA LEU A 117 3.52 -10.84 0.42
C LEU A 117 2.35 -11.82 0.21
N LYS A 118 1.54 -12.07 1.24
CA LYS A 118 0.33 -12.92 1.15
C LYS A 118 -0.83 -12.19 0.44
N GLU A 119 -1.13 -10.96 0.83
CA GLU A 119 -2.13 -10.11 0.17
C GLU A 119 -1.70 -9.69 -1.24
N TYR A 120 -0.40 -9.63 -1.52
CA TYR A 120 0.15 -9.43 -2.87
C TYR A 120 -0.31 -10.49 -3.85
N SER A 121 -0.45 -11.75 -3.43
CA SER A 121 -1.05 -12.79 -4.27
C SER A 121 -2.52 -12.49 -4.59
N SER A 122 -3.24 -11.83 -3.68
CA SER A 122 -4.64 -11.41 -3.87
C SER A 122 -4.78 -10.13 -4.73
N ILE A 123 -3.88 -9.16 -4.61
CA ILE A 123 -3.84 -7.98 -5.50
C ILE A 123 -3.41 -8.38 -6.92
N LYS A 124 -2.47 -9.34 -7.02
CA LYS A 124 -2.14 -9.99 -8.31
C LYS A 124 -3.35 -10.71 -8.89
N ASN A 125 -4.24 -11.27 -8.07
CA ASN A 125 -5.52 -11.81 -8.55
C ASN A 125 -6.47 -10.73 -9.07
N ILE A 126 -6.52 -9.53 -8.48
CA ILE A 126 -7.32 -8.41 -9.06
C ILE A 126 -6.79 -8.05 -10.46
N LEU A 127 -5.46 -8.01 -10.62
CA LEU A 127 -4.82 -7.78 -11.91
C LEU A 127 -5.14 -8.89 -12.94
N ILE A 128 -5.08 -10.16 -12.52
CA ILE A 128 -5.40 -11.32 -13.35
C ILE A 128 -6.91 -11.41 -13.67
N ILE A 129 -7.78 -11.08 -12.72
CA ILE A 129 -9.24 -11.11 -12.89
C ILE A 129 -9.69 -10.04 -13.89
N LEU A 130 -9.04 -8.87 -13.90
CA LEU A 130 -9.30 -7.82 -14.90
C LEU A 130 -8.76 -8.17 -16.28
N VAL A 131 -7.55 -8.75 -16.38
CA VAL A 131 -7.04 -9.31 -17.65
C VAL A 131 -7.91 -10.44 -18.18
N SER A 132 -8.51 -11.22 -17.29
CA SER A 132 -9.47 -12.28 -17.65
C SER A 132 -10.80 -11.68 -18.11
N LYS A 133 -11.34 -10.68 -17.41
CA LYS A 133 -12.58 -9.98 -17.80
C LYS A 133 -12.43 -9.15 -19.08
N SER A 134 -11.27 -8.56 -19.35
CA SER A 134 -10.99 -7.88 -20.62
C SER A 134 -10.91 -8.86 -21.79
N LYS A 135 -10.38 -10.09 -21.60
CA LYS A 135 -10.51 -11.17 -22.60
C LYS A 135 -11.97 -11.53 -22.89
N TYR A 136 -12.85 -11.54 -21.88
CA TYR A 136 -14.29 -11.78 -22.09
C TYR A 136 -14.98 -10.60 -22.82
N GLN A 137 -14.61 -9.35 -22.57
CA GLN A 137 -15.13 -8.20 -23.32
C GLN A 137 -14.60 -8.14 -24.75
N ILE A 138 -13.35 -8.54 -25.00
CA ILE A 138 -12.78 -8.65 -26.35
C ILE A 138 -13.52 -9.73 -27.15
N ASN A 139 -13.85 -10.90 -26.57
CA ASN A 139 -14.64 -11.93 -27.26
C ASN A 139 -16.06 -11.49 -27.63
N ILE A 140 -16.69 -10.60 -26.85
CA ILE A 140 -18.01 -10.06 -27.17
C ILE A 140 -17.94 -9.07 -28.35
N ILE A 141 -16.82 -8.37 -28.53
CA ILE A 141 -16.61 -7.43 -29.63
C ILE A 141 -16.28 -8.18 -30.94
N PHE A 142 -15.51 -9.28 -30.87
CA PHE A 142 -15.15 -10.08 -32.05
C PHE A 142 -16.20 -11.14 -32.45
N SER A 143 -17.14 -11.52 -31.58
CA SER A 143 -18.25 -12.44 -31.92
C SER A 143 -19.45 -11.74 -32.60
N LYS A 144 -19.41 -10.41 -32.76
CA LYS A 144 -20.45 -9.62 -33.45
C LYS A 144 -20.03 -9.13 -34.84
N LYS A 145 -18.97 -9.73 -35.42
CA LYS A 145 -18.58 -9.52 -36.82
C LYS A 145 -18.77 -10.80 -37.62
#